data_AF-A0A0K3AXP8-F1
#
_entry.id   AF-A0A0K3AXP8-F1
#
_cell.length_a   1.000
_cell.length_b   1.000
_cell.length_c   1.000
_cell.angle_alpha   90.00
_cell.angle_beta   90.00
_cell.angle_gamma   90.00
#
_symmetry.space_group_name_H-M   'P 1'
#
loop_
_entity.id
_entity.type
_entity.pdbx_description
1 polymer ?
#
loop_
_entity_poly.entity_id
_entity_poly.type
_entity_poly.pdbx_seq_one_letter_code
_entity_poly.pdbx_strand_id
1 'polypeptide(L)'
;MDRTCSPSSSSQNNSLPSLVELGISLIHEKCRVCDQPGHGFHFGAFTCRACSAFFRRAHFSLVTERKCRLSNGRCVPTKGGRWFCKKCRLAKCSEAGMNSRNIQYDRDANKTSLLSSTNVNRNMKNKNAIPNTVESLLGISNLIILLENRSEPNACPVVDISLLVDKATNYILNPVLIRKDGDMSNLEQLSLGLQDIQSSQKENVLEKKFITIADHMKQFEKAMCATAKWLACSKKIQSFDDDVKIKILRTVWFNWGRLEHMTATAKMRIRGSCGKEQLMFSSDTKLNFGNVHIDLSCFSKYSFEQMRYFFSPNEVYYDEAISKMVEMQPSDIELTYLICAICFHITGKHFGGDIEEEMGHLQDVLASDLHDYYCKNNFPMYLLRLKQLLKIKDTFVKLRNIRLEKYEIGGVFKVINMEFSQCTHQEYFHVPC
;
A
#
# COMPACT_ATOMS: atom_id res chain seq x y z
N MET A 1 -62.50 -21.06 14.43
CA MET A 1 -62.27 -22.46 14.85
C MET A 1 -62.01 -23.27 13.60
N ASP A 2 -60.74 -23.66 13.41
CA ASP A 2 -60.32 -25.01 13.03
C ASP A 2 -61.15 -25.79 11.99
N ARG A 3 -60.61 -25.98 10.77
CA ARG A 3 -59.85 -27.20 10.38
C ARG A 3 -59.81 -27.42 8.86
N THR A 4 -58.59 -27.77 8.42
CA THR A 4 -58.24 -28.75 7.37
C THR A 4 -58.70 -28.53 5.93
N CYS A 5 -57.73 -28.22 5.08
CA CYS A 5 -57.75 -28.60 3.67
C CYS A 5 -56.63 -29.62 3.42
N SER A 6 -56.98 -30.78 2.88
CA SER A 6 -56.08 -31.72 2.20
C SER A 6 -56.70 -32.02 0.85
N PRO A 7 -55.89 -32.16 -0.19
CA PRO A 7 -56.16 -33.23 -1.14
C PRO A 7 -54.90 -34.05 -1.45
N SER A 8 -55.09 -35.36 -1.37
CA SER A 8 -54.24 -36.40 -1.93
C SER A 8 -54.55 -36.64 -3.41
N SER A 9 -53.48 -37.01 -4.13
CA SER A 9 -53.42 -37.83 -5.36
C SER A 9 -54.01 -37.31 -6.68
N SER A 10 -53.13 -36.97 -7.61
CA SER A 10 -52.98 -37.76 -8.85
C SER A 10 -51.64 -37.48 -9.53
N SER A 11 -50.94 -38.57 -9.84
CA SER A 11 -49.60 -38.64 -10.39
C SER A 11 -49.61 -38.40 -11.90
N GLN A 12 -48.70 -37.55 -12.41
CA GLN A 12 -48.21 -37.68 -13.78
C GLN A 12 -46.69 -37.51 -13.81
N ASN A 13 -46.03 -38.64 -14.08
CA ASN A 13 -44.61 -38.79 -14.35
C ASN A 13 -44.31 -38.27 -15.76
N ASN A 14 -43.33 -37.38 -15.90
CA ASN A 14 -42.63 -37.15 -17.17
C ASN A 14 -41.13 -37.30 -16.94
N SER A 15 -40.65 -38.53 -17.09
CA SER A 15 -39.24 -38.90 -17.18
C SER A 15 -38.76 -38.78 -18.63
N LEU A 16 -37.73 -37.96 -18.87
CA LEU A 16 -37.06 -37.89 -20.16
C LEU A 16 -36.09 -39.08 -20.32
N PRO A 17 -36.00 -39.74 -21.50
CA PRO A 17 -35.29 -41.01 -21.64
C PRO A 17 -33.76 -40.87 -21.74
N SER A 18 -33.12 -41.97 -21.36
CA SER A 18 -31.69 -42.25 -21.33
C SER A 18 -31.00 -42.15 -22.70
N LEU A 19 -29.83 -41.52 -22.75
CA LEU A 19 -28.92 -41.37 -23.91
C LEU A 19 -28.22 -42.68 -24.33
N VAL A 20 -28.94 -43.80 -24.37
CA VAL A 20 -28.37 -45.12 -24.72
C VAL A 20 -28.70 -45.54 -26.16
N GLU A 21 -29.55 -44.81 -26.87
CA GLU A 21 -29.82 -45.04 -28.29
C GLU A 21 -29.17 -43.95 -29.15
N LEU A 22 -27.89 -44.16 -29.50
CA LEU A 22 -27.26 -43.73 -30.76
C LEU A 22 -25.84 -44.30 -30.71
N GLY A 23 -25.65 -45.48 -31.31
CA GLY A 23 -24.41 -46.24 -31.34
C GLY A 23 -23.26 -45.50 -32.01
N ILE A 24 -22.62 -44.58 -31.29
CA ILE A 24 -21.29 -44.08 -31.59
C ILE A 24 -20.35 -44.88 -30.70
N SER A 25 -19.57 -45.79 -31.29
CA SER A 25 -18.47 -46.44 -30.60
C SER A 25 -17.62 -45.35 -29.93
N LEU A 26 -17.50 -45.37 -28.60
CA LEU A 26 -16.54 -44.54 -27.88
C LEU A 26 -15.14 -44.88 -28.39
N ILE A 27 -14.68 -44.15 -29.40
CA ILE A 27 -13.28 -44.08 -29.78
C ILE A 27 -12.58 -43.64 -28.50
N HIS A 28 -11.93 -44.58 -27.81
CA HIS A 28 -11.10 -44.29 -26.65
C HIS A 28 -9.84 -43.58 -27.16
N GLU A 29 -9.99 -42.34 -27.60
CA GLU A 29 -8.86 -41.53 -28.04
C GLU A 29 -7.84 -41.44 -26.91
N LYS A 30 -6.57 -41.67 -27.26
CA LYS A 30 -5.47 -41.65 -26.29
C LYS A 30 -5.00 -40.22 -26.08
N CYS A 31 -4.60 -39.93 -24.84
CA CYS A 31 -3.96 -38.68 -24.45
C CYS A 31 -2.66 -38.47 -25.25
N ARG A 32 -2.57 -37.37 -25.99
CA ARG A 32 -1.42 -37.04 -26.85
C ARG A 32 -0.10 -36.79 -26.11
N VAL A 33 -0.10 -36.86 -24.77
CA VAL A 33 1.08 -36.64 -23.90
C VAL A 33 1.54 -37.91 -23.18
N CYS A 34 0.65 -38.86 -22.90
CA CYS A 34 1.01 -40.05 -22.10
C CYS A 34 0.35 -41.35 -22.54
N ASP A 35 -0.37 -41.33 -23.66
CA ASP A 35 -1.02 -42.48 -24.31
C ASP A 35 -2.05 -43.25 -23.45
N GLN A 36 -2.39 -42.71 -22.29
CA GLN A 36 -3.51 -43.17 -21.45
C GLN A 36 -4.84 -42.71 -22.03
N PRO A 37 -5.98 -43.32 -21.66
CA PRO A 37 -7.29 -42.86 -22.08
C PRO A 37 -7.46 -41.35 -21.89
N GLY A 38 -7.73 -40.64 -22.98
CA GLY A 38 -7.94 -39.20 -22.94
C GLY A 38 -9.34 -38.87 -22.39
N HIS A 39 -9.50 -37.63 -21.95
CA HIS A 39 -10.72 -37.18 -21.29
C HIS A 39 -11.40 -36.01 -22.02
N GLY A 40 -10.77 -35.47 -23.07
CA GLY A 40 -11.26 -34.31 -23.81
C GLY A 40 -10.15 -33.33 -24.14
N PHE A 41 -10.53 -32.22 -24.78
CA PHE A 41 -9.62 -31.13 -25.10
C PHE A 41 -9.36 -30.28 -23.86
N HIS A 42 -8.07 -30.13 -23.51
CA HIS A 42 -7.61 -29.26 -22.44
C HIS A 42 -6.49 -28.38 -22.96
N PHE A 43 -6.66 -27.06 -22.82
CA PHE A 43 -5.67 -26.05 -23.23
C PHE A 43 -5.27 -26.10 -24.72
N GLY A 44 -6.07 -26.72 -25.59
CA GLY A 44 -5.79 -26.82 -27.04
C GLY A 44 -5.41 -28.22 -27.54
N ALA A 45 -5.26 -29.21 -26.65
CA ALA A 45 -4.91 -30.59 -27.04
C ALA A 45 -5.80 -31.63 -26.37
N PHE A 46 -6.08 -32.74 -27.07
CA PHE A 46 -6.79 -33.88 -26.48
C PHE A 46 -5.91 -34.62 -25.48
N THR A 47 -6.23 -34.52 -24.20
CA THR A 47 -5.38 -35.03 -23.10
C THR A 47 -6.19 -35.67 -21.99
N CYS A 48 -5.53 -36.45 -21.14
CA CYS A 48 -6.13 -36.92 -19.90
C CYS A 48 -6.11 -35.81 -18.82
N ARG A 49 -6.99 -35.92 -17.82
CA ARG A 49 -7.08 -34.96 -16.70
C ARG A 49 -5.75 -34.75 -15.98
N ALA A 50 -4.91 -35.79 -15.88
CA ALA A 50 -3.61 -35.71 -15.22
C ALA A 50 -2.61 -34.84 -15.98
N CYS A 51 -2.57 -34.91 -17.31
CA CYS A 51 -1.71 -34.06 -18.14
C CYS A 51 -2.21 -32.61 -18.17
N SER A 52 -3.53 -32.41 -18.21
CA SER A 52 -4.16 -31.09 -18.05
C SER A 52 -3.75 -30.40 -16.74
N ALA A 53 -3.95 -31.09 -15.60
CA ALA A 53 -3.58 -30.55 -14.29
C ALA A 53 -2.06 -30.34 -14.14
N PHE A 54 -1.25 -31.22 -14.74
CA PHE A 54 0.19 -31.05 -14.78
C PHE A 54 0.59 -29.78 -15.53
N PHE A 55 0.08 -29.56 -16.75
CA PHE A 55 0.42 -28.40 -17.57
C PHE A 55 0.08 -27.08 -16.87
N ARG A 56 -1.13 -26.96 -16.29
CA ARG A 56 -1.56 -25.76 -15.54
C ARG A 56 -0.61 -25.39 -14.40
N ARG A 57 -0.09 -26.39 -13.67
CA ARG A 57 0.84 -26.14 -12.54
C ARG A 57 2.28 -25.93 -13.00
N ALA A 58 2.71 -26.67 -14.02
CA ALA A 58 4.11 -26.74 -14.41
C ALA A 58 4.54 -25.54 -15.26
N HIS A 59 3.65 -24.98 -16.08
CA HIS A 59 3.97 -23.89 -17.00
C HIS A 59 4.47 -22.62 -16.29
N PHE A 60 3.86 -22.23 -15.16
CA PHE A 60 4.25 -21.03 -14.38
C PHE A 60 5.26 -21.30 -13.27
N SER A 61 5.70 -22.55 -13.14
CA SER A 61 6.72 -22.93 -12.16
C SER A 61 8.09 -22.96 -12.81
N LEU A 62 9.17 -22.92 -12.02
CA LEU A 62 10.57 -23.04 -12.46
C LEU A 62 10.91 -24.42 -13.10
N VAL A 63 9.92 -25.19 -13.59
CA VAL A 63 10.13 -26.48 -14.27
C VAL A 63 10.80 -26.31 -15.62
N THR A 64 10.58 -25.19 -16.32
CA THR A 64 11.30 -24.81 -17.55
C THR A 64 12.80 -24.64 -17.31
N GLU A 65 13.17 -24.10 -16.16
CA GLU A 65 14.57 -23.87 -15.75
C GLU A 65 15.28 -25.15 -15.25
N ARG A 66 14.52 -26.17 -14.85
CA ARG A 66 15.10 -27.44 -14.38
C ARG A 66 15.73 -28.23 -15.54
N LYS A 67 16.94 -28.74 -15.34
CA LYS A 67 17.60 -29.65 -16.29
C LYS A 67 16.96 -31.04 -16.27
N CYS A 68 16.95 -31.71 -17.42
CA CYS A 68 16.55 -33.12 -17.49
C CYS A 68 17.55 -33.95 -16.68
N ARG A 69 17.07 -34.79 -15.74
CA ARG A 69 17.96 -35.60 -14.88
C ARG A 69 18.83 -36.61 -15.66
N LEU A 70 18.35 -37.05 -16.82
CA LEU A 70 19.07 -37.97 -17.71
C LEU A 70 19.83 -37.22 -18.83
N SER A 71 19.82 -35.88 -18.82
CA SER A 71 20.50 -34.98 -19.77
C SER A 71 20.26 -35.20 -21.27
N ASN A 72 19.40 -36.14 -21.66
CA ASN A 72 19.17 -36.53 -23.05
C ASN A 72 17.94 -35.86 -23.71
N GLY A 73 17.16 -35.09 -22.94
CA GLY A 73 15.96 -34.37 -23.41
C GLY A 73 14.81 -35.24 -23.97
N ARG A 74 14.95 -36.57 -23.95
CA ARG A 74 14.07 -37.52 -24.66
C ARG A 74 13.44 -38.56 -23.73
N CYS A 75 13.15 -38.17 -22.48
CA CYS A 75 12.42 -39.08 -21.58
C CYS A 75 11.03 -39.38 -22.16
N VAL A 76 10.54 -40.60 -21.98
CA VAL A 76 9.21 -41.04 -22.41
C VAL A 76 8.38 -41.46 -21.19
N PRO A 77 7.03 -41.46 -21.27
CA PRO A 77 6.21 -41.99 -20.19
C PRO A 77 6.39 -43.50 -20.06
N THR A 78 6.15 -44.04 -18.86
CA THR A 78 6.02 -45.50 -18.70
C THR A 78 4.77 -46.01 -19.41
N LYS A 79 4.64 -47.34 -19.55
CA LYS A 79 3.42 -47.98 -20.09
C LYS A 79 2.13 -47.58 -19.35
N GLY A 80 2.24 -47.15 -18.08
CA GLY A 80 1.14 -46.60 -17.27
C GLY A 80 1.01 -45.07 -17.33
N GLY A 81 1.64 -44.38 -18.28
CA GLY A 81 1.50 -42.94 -18.50
C GLY A 81 2.25 -42.05 -17.50
N ARG A 82 3.10 -42.61 -16.63
CA ARG A 82 3.85 -41.85 -15.63
C ARG A 82 5.14 -41.29 -16.24
N TRP A 83 5.36 -40.00 -16.02
CA TRP A 83 6.58 -39.30 -16.42
C TRP A 83 7.49 -39.09 -15.22
N PHE A 84 8.75 -39.55 -15.31
CA PHE A 84 9.76 -39.29 -14.29
C PHE A 84 10.44 -37.92 -14.45
N CYS A 85 10.48 -37.38 -15.67
CA CYS A 85 11.07 -36.09 -15.98
C CYS A 85 9.99 -35.03 -16.20
N LYS A 86 9.86 -34.08 -15.27
CA LYS A 86 8.89 -32.97 -15.37
C LYS A 86 9.19 -32.04 -16.56
N LYS A 87 10.48 -31.81 -16.88
CA LYS A 87 10.89 -30.99 -18.03
C LYS A 87 10.42 -31.59 -19.36
N CYS A 88 10.73 -32.86 -19.61
CA CYS A 88 10.34 -33.54 -20.85
C CYS A 88 8.82 -33.68 -20.96
N ARG A 89 8.13 -33.91 -19.84
CA ARG A 89 6.66 -33.92 -19.82
C ARG A 89 6.06 -32.57 -20.23
N LEU A 90 6.62 -31.47 -19.71
CA LEU A 90 6.15 -30.11 -20.05
C LEU A 90 6.43 -29.78 -21.52
N ALA A 91 7.61 -30.13 -22.03
CA ALA A 91 7.92 -30.01 -23.45
C ALA A 91 6.92 -30.79 -24.32
N LYS A 92 6.60 -32.03 -23.93
CA LYS A 92 5.62 -32.85 -24.65
C LYS A 92 4.20 -32.29 -24.62
N CYS A 93 3.80 -31.65 -23.52
CA CYS A 93 2.54 -30.91 -23.46
C CYS A 93 2.49 -29.79 -24.51
N SER A 94 3.55 -29.00 -24.63
CA SER A 94 3.63 -27.92 -25.62
C SER A 94 3.64 -28.45 -27.05
N GLU A 95 4.43 -29.50 -27.34
CA GLU A 95 4.44 -30.18 -28.65
C GLU A 95 3.07 -30.72 -29.04
N ALA A 96 2.30 -31.23 -28.07
CA ALA A 96 0.96 -31.74 -28.31
C ALA A 96 -0.08 -30.64 -28.60
N GLY A 97 0.30 -29.36 -28.50
CA GLY A 97 -0.56 -28.20 -28.79
C GLY A 97 -1.20 -27.55 -27.56
N MET A 98 -0.74 -27.85 -26.33
CA MET A 98 -1.24 -27.17 -25.13
C MET A 98 -0.68 -25.75 -25.03
N ASN A 99 -1.55 -24.75 -24.92
CA ASN A 99 -1.22 -23.33 -24.86
C ASN A 99 -1.61 -22.72 -23.51
N SER A 100 -0.68 -22.00 -22.88
CA SER A 100 -0.88 -21.34 -21.60
C SER A 100 -1.82 -20.14 -21.64
N ARG A 101 -2.04 -19.53 -22.82
CA ARG A 101 -3.06 -18.47 -23.00
C ARG A 101 -4.47 -18.96 -22.71
N ASN A 102 -4.71 -20.27 -22.79
CA ASN A 102 -6.00 -20.89 -22.50
C ASN A 102 -6.18 -21.24 -21.01
N ILE A 103 -5.25 -20.83 -20.13
CA ILE A 103 -5.36 -21.01 -18.69
C ILE A 103 -6.14 -19.83 -18.11
N GLN A 104 -7.33 -20.09 -17.61
CA GLN A 104 -8.09 -19.14 -16.79
C GLN A 104 -7.49 -19.10 -15.38
N TYR A 105 -7.13 -17.90 -14.90
CA TYR A 105 -6.48 -17.70 -13.59
C TYR A 105 -7.49 -17.58 -12.45
N ASP A 106 -8.69 -17.08 -12.72
CA ASP A 106 -9.80 -16.99 -11.77
C ASP A 106 -10.91 -17.97 -12.15
N ARG A 107 -10.92 -19.12 -11.48
CA ARG A 107 -12.16 -19.83 -11.21
C ARG A 107 -12.42 -19.74 -9.72
N ASP A 108 -13.55 -19.17 -9.35
CA ASP A 108 -14.05 -19.18 -7.98
C ASP A 108 -13.94 -20.61 -7.41
N ALA A 109 -13.16 -20.74 -6.34
CA ALA A 109 -13.03 -22.02 -5.67
C ALA A 109 -14.39 -22.36 -5.01
N ASN A 110 -15.10 -23.36 -5.55
CA ASN A 110 -16.25 -23.95 -4.86
C ASN A 110 -15.79 -24.45 -3.48
N LYS A 111 -16.19 -23.72 -2.44
CA LYS A 111 -15.78 -23.86 -1.03
C LYS A 111 -16.38 -25.09 -0.33
N THR A 112 -16.46 -26.25 -1.00
CA THR A 112 -17.19 -27.41 -0.45
C THR A 112 -16.31 -28.61 -0.11
N SER A 113 -15.03 -28.65 -0.50
CA SER A 113 -14.19 -29.86 -0.32
C SER A 113 -13.08 -29.78 0.74
N LEU A 114 -13.12 -28.80 1.67
CA LEU A 114 -12.14 -28.70 2.78
C LEU A 114 -12.72 -29.11 4.15
N LEU A 115 -13.93 -29.65 4.20
CA LEU A 115 -14.62 -30.04 5.44
C LEU A 115 -14.36 -31.48 5.90
N SER A 116 -13.34 -32.18 5.38
CA SER A 116 -13.09 -33.57 5.78
C SER A 116 -11.61 -33.88 5.81
N SER A 117 -10.95 -33.47 6.90
CA SER A 117 -9.95 -34.29 7.63
C SER A 117 -9.29 -33.46 8.75
N THR A 118 -9.68 -33.81 9.98
CA THR A 118 -8.81 -33.92 11.19
C THR A 118 -8.12 -32.68 11.76
N ASN A 119 -8.81 -32.08 12.74
CA ASN A 119 -8.35 -31.65 14.06
C ASN A 119 -6.85 -31.77 14.38
N VAL A 120 -6.17 -30.64 14.65
CA VAL A 120 -5.47 -30.36 15.92
C VAL A 120 -5.47 -28.86 16.20
N ASN A 121 -5.99 -28.51 17.38
CA ASN A 121 -5.96 -27.22 18.08
C ASN A 121 -4.83 -26.24 17.70
N ARG A 122 -5.22 -25.05 17.22
CA ARG A 122 -4.91 -23.76 17.85
C ARG A 122 -5.72 -22.64 17.18
N ASN A 123 -6.43 -21.88 18.01
CA ASN A 123 -7.07 -20.59 17.73
C ASN A 123 -8.34 -20.61 16.88
N MET A 124 -9.38 -21.15 17.49
CA MET A 124 -10.73 -20.64 17.37
C MET A 124 -10.76 -19.19 17.89
N LYS A 125 -10.53 -18.22 16.99
CA LYS A 125 -11.14 -16.88 16.98
C LYS A 125 -11.00 -16.27 15.57
N ASN A 126 -12.15 -16.13 14.91
CA ASN A 126 -12.48 -15.30 13.74
C ASN A 126 -12.01 -15.71 12.34
N LYS A 127 -12.76 -16.63 11.70
CA LYS A 127 -13.18 -16.48 10.27
C LYS A 127 -14.63 -16.90 9.96
N ASN A 128 -15.47 -17.10 10.99
CA ASN A 128 -16.94 -17.05 10.91
C ASN A 128 -17.50 -15.86 11.70
N ALA A 129 -16.77 -14.74 11.73
CA ALA A 129 -17.31 -13.49 12.27
C ALA A 129 -17.67 -12.59 11.10
N ILE A 130 -18.94 -12.61 10.70
CA ILE A 130 -19.64 -11.34 10.48
C ILE A 130 -20.16 -10.95 11.87
N PRO A 131 -19.64 -9.91 12.55
CA PRO A 131 -20.34 -9.38 13.72
C PRO A 131 -21.35 -8.30 13.30
N ASN A 132 -22.62 -8.67 13.39
CA ASN A 132 -23.66 -8.03 14.22
C ASN A 132 -23.92 -6.52 14.10
N THR A 133 -23.50 -5.86 13.04
CA THR A 133 -23.95 -4.49 12.76
C THR A 133 -25.35 -4.54 12.16
N VAL A 134 -26.24 -3.66 12.63
CA VAL A 134 -27.61 -3.56 12.12
C VAL A 134 -27.59 -3.34 10.60
N GLU A 135 -26.58 -2.62 10.12
CA GLU A 135 -26.33 -2.28 8.72
C GLU A 135 -26.19 -3.53 7.83
N SER A 136 -25.40 -4.51 8.25
CA SER A 136 -25.22 -5.77 7.50
C SER A 136 -26.50 -6.61 7.47
N LEU A 137 -27.27 -6.61 8.58
CA LEU A 137 -28.58 -7.25 8.66
C LEU A 137 -29.62 -6.57 7.76
N LEU A 138 -29.53 -5.24 7.63
CA LEU A 138 -30.39 -4.43 6.76
C LEU A 138 -29.97 -4.44 5.28
N GLY A 139 -28.92 -5.18 4.92
CA GLY A 139 -28.40 -5.21 3.54
C GLY A 139 -27.68 -3.94 3.11
N ILE A 140 -27.28 -3.09 4.07
CA ILE A 140 -26.50 -1.88 3.83
C ILE A 140 -25.02 -2.28 3.79
N SER A 141 -24.36 -2.00 2.67
CA SER A 141 -22.93 -2.26 2.52
C SER A 141 -22.13 -1.37 3.48
N ASN A 142 -21.27 -1.96 4.31
CA ASN A 142 -20.33 -1.23 5.18
C ASN A 142 -19.34 -0.33 4.41
N LEU A 143 -19.26 -0.48 3.09
CA LEU A 143 -18.42 0.33 2.20
C LEU A 143 -19.17 1.55 1.65
N ILE A 144 -20.49 1.60 1.81
CA ILE A 144 -21.31 2.73 1.39
C ILE A 144 -21.78 3.41 2.68
N ILE A 145 -21.23 4.58 2.97
CA ILE A 145 -21.70 5.42 4.07
C ILE A 145 -23.07 5.99 3.66
N LEU A 146 -24.12 5.18 3.81
CA LEU A 146 -25.50 5.45 3.39
C LEU A 146 -26.39 5.70 4.61
N LEU A 147 -25.86 6.43 5.60
CA LEU A 147 -26.69 7.00 6.65
C LEU A 147 -26.79 8.50 6.37
N GLU A 148 -27.81 8.87 5.60
CA GLU A 148 -28.39 10.21 5.69
C GLU A 148 -28.87 10.40 7.13
N ASN A 149 -28.06 11.06 7.95
CA ASN A 149 -28.62 11.76 9.09
C ASN A 149 -29.61 12.77 8.52
N ARG A 150 -30.91 12.57 8.82
CA ARG A 150 -32.01 13.51 8.51
C ARG A 150 -31.93 14.82 9.31
N SER A 151 -30.75 15.15 9.81
CA SER A 151 -30.42 16.43 10.41
C SER A 151 -29.58 17.15 9.37
N GLU A 152 -29.99 18.34 8.95
CA GLU A 152 -29.22 19.15 8.01
C GLU A 152 -27.73 19.12 8.38
N PRO A 153 -26.83 18.92 7.41
CA PRO A 153 -25.42 18.85 7.72
C PRO A 153 -24.99 20.20 8.30
N ASN A 154 -24.68 20.23 9.60
CA ASN A 154 -23.82 21.29 10.12
C ASN A 154 -22.57 21.29 9.24
N ALA A 155 -22.39 22.35 8.47
CA ALA A 155 -21.21 22.50 7.62
C ALA A 155 -19.96 22.24 8.48
N CYS A 156 -19.02 21.44 7.97
CA CYS A 156 -17.76 21.26 8.67
C CYS A 156 -17.12 22.65 8.89
N PRO A 157 -16.57 22.91 10.09
CA PRO A 157 -15.99 24.20 10.39
C PRO A 157 -14.83 24.48 9.42
N VAL A 158 -14.81 25.69 8.86
CA VAL A 158 -13.71 26.14 8.01
C VAL A 158 -12.47 26.31 8.89
N VAL A 159 -11.40 25.59 8.55
CA VAL A 159 -10.10 25.75 9.21
C VAL A 159 -9.31 26.83 8.46
N ASP A 160 -9.15 27.99 9.08
CA ASP A 160 -8.27 29.05 8.57
C ASP A 160 -6.82 28.79 9.00
N ILE A 161 -5.92 28.68 8.01
CA ILE A 161 -4.48 28.48 8.22
C ILE A 161 -3.65 29.68 7.74
N SER A 162 -4.27 30.81 7.38
CA SER A 162 -3.57 31.95 6.77
C SER A 162 -2.44 32.46 7.66
N LEU A 163 -2.71 32.63 8.97
CA LEU A 163 -1.69 33.03 9.95
C LEU A 163 -0.53 32.02 10.05
N LEU A 164 -0.83 30.72 9.92
CA LEU A 164 0.19 29.67 9.94
C LEU A 164 1.04 29.72 8.65
N VAL A 165 0.41 29.93 7.50
CA VAL A 165 1.10 30.08 6.21
C VAL A 165 2.00 31.30 6.23
N ASP A 166 1.54 32.44 6.74
CA ASP A 166 2.35 33.67 6.86
C ASP A 166 3.57 33.43 7.76
N LYS A 167 3.35 32.80 8.92
CA LYS A 167 4.41 32.46 9.88
C LYS A 167 5.46 31.53 9.25
N ALA A 168 5.02 30.48 8.55
CA ALA A 168 5.92 29.52 7.90
C ALA A 168 6.65 30.12 6.70
N THR A 169 5.96 30.95 5.91
CA THR A 169 6.54 31.70 4.80
C THR A 169 7.64 32.64 5.29
N ASN A 170 7.43 33.35 6.39
CA ASN A 170 8.46 34.18 6.99
C ASN A 170 9.70 33.36 7.42
N TYR A 171 9.52 32.14 7.94
CA TYR A 171 10.67 31.29 8.32
C TYR A 171 11.54 30.84 7.14
N ILE A 172 10.94 30.59 5.96
CA ILE A 172 11.71 30.17 4.78
C ILE A 172 12.32 31.36 4.03
N LEU A 173 11.65 32.52 4.03
CA LEU A 173 12.15 33.71 3.34
C LEU A 173 13.20 34.48 4.16
N ASN A 174 13.04 34.51 5.50
CA ASN A 174 13.92 35.23 6.42
C ASN A 174 14.53 34.28 7.47
N PRO A 175 15.43 33.37 7.06
CA PRO A 175 15.93 32.33 7.95
C PRO A 175 16.89 32.87 9.00
N VAL A 176 16.61 32.60 10.28
CA VAL A 176 17.54 32.86 11.39
C VAL A 176 18.30 31.57 11.70
N LEU A 177 19.48 31.44 11.11
CA LEU A 177 20.34 30.27 11.33
C LEU A 177 21.23 30.50 12.55
N ILE A 178 21.12 29.61 13.54
CA ILE A 178 21.88 29.69 14.80
C ILE A 178 23.32 29.18 14.62
N ARG A 179 23.56 28.33 13.61
CA ARG A 179 24.87 27.70 13.37
C ARG A 179 25.61 28.40 12.24
N LYS A 180 26.94 28.53 12.40
CA LYS A 180 27.83 28.95 11.32
C LYS A 180 28.04 27.78 10.36
N ASP A 181 27.78 28.02 9.08
CA ASP A 181 28.03 27.04 8.04
C ASP A 181 29.53 26.78 7.90
N GLY A 182 29.96 25.56 8.22
CA GLY A 182 31.23 25.03 7.73
C GLY A 182 31.15 24.67 6.24
N ASP A 183 32.17 23.97 5.75
CA ASP A 183 32.26 23.44 4.38
C ASP A 183 31.36 22.19 4.17
N MET A 184 30.11 22.28 4.63
CA MET A 184 29.14 21.19 4.59
C MET A 184 28.37 21.20 3.27
N SER A 185 28.13 20.01 2.74
CA SER A 185 27.25 19.79 1.59
C SER A 185 25.79 20.18 1.87
N ASN A 186 24.95 20.29 0.85
CA ASN A 186 23.54 20.64 1.04
C ASN A 186 22.80 19.54 1.81
N LEU A 187 23.14 18.28 1.53
CA LEU A 187 22.55 17.14 2.23
C LEU A 187 22.95 17.10 3.71
N GLU A 188 24.20 17.43 4.05
CA GLU A 188 24.64 17.50 5.46
C GLU A 188 23.95 18.65 6.22
N GLN A 189 23.80 19.81 5.58
CA GLN A 189 23.04 20.94 6.14
C GLN A 189 21.60 20.54 6.48
N LEU A 190 20.91 19.89 5.56
CA LEU A 190 19.54 19.39 5.75
C LEU A 190 19.48 18.28 6.81
N SER A 191 20.48 17.40 6.87
CA SER A 191 20.54 16.32 7.86
C SER A 191 20.70 16.86 9.27
N LEU A 192 21.54 17.88 9.46
CA LEU A 192 21.68 18.57 10.74
C LEU A 192 20.39 19.27 11.15
N GLY A 193 19.72 19.96 10.23
CA GLY A 193 18.42 20.58 10.50
C GLY A 193 17.36 19.57 10.94
N LEU A 194 17.32 18.40 10.31
CA LEU A 194 16.40 17.32 10.68
C LEU A 194 16.71 16.76 12.09
N GLN A 195 18.00 16.58 12.41
CA GLN A 195 18.44 16.15 13.73
C GLN A 195 18.04 17.16 14.81
N ASP A 196 18.17 18.46 14.56
CA ASP A 196 17.80 19.51 15.50
C ASP A 196 16.30 19.47 15.82
N ILE A 197 15.47 19.21 14.81
CA ILE A 197 14.02 19.06 15.02
C ILE A 197 13.71 17.78 15.82
N GLN A 198 14.41 16.68 15.52
CA GLN A 198 14.25 15.39 16.19
C GLN A 198 14.88 15.31 17.58
N SER A 199 15.78 16.24 17.94
CA SER A 199 16.45 16.28 19.24
C SER A 199 15.48 16.41 20.42
N SER A 200 14.28 16.94 20.17
CA SER A 200 13.19 17.08 21.13
C SER A 200 12.47 15.76 21.47
N GLN A 201 12.82 14.65 20.81
CA GLN A 201 12.21 13.33 21.01
C GLN A 201 12.52 12.77 22.41
N LYS A 202 11.47 12.51 23.21
CA LYS A 202 11.62 11.93 24.55
C LYS A 202 11.78 10.40 24.47
N GLU A 203 12.56 9.85 25.40
CA GLU A 203 12.72 8.38 25.55
C GLU A 203 11.45 7.72 26.10
N ASN A 204 10.81 8.37 27.07
CA ASN A 204 9.53 7.93 27.63
C ASN A 204 8.38 8.60 26.90
N VAL A 205 7.70 7.82 26.06
CA VAL A 205 6.60 8.28 25.20
C VAL A 205 5.27 7.79 25.75
N LEU A 206 4.34 8.71 25.97
CA LEU A 206 3.00 8.42 26.48
C LEU A 206 2.11 7.85 25.38
N GLU A 207 1.31 6.84 25.70
CA GLU A 207 0.28 6.34 24.77
C GLU A 207 -1.00 7.15 24.93
N LYS A 208 -1.45 7.82 23.86
CA LYS A 208 -2.68 8.61 23.86
C LYS A 208 -3.78 7.88 23.10
N LYS A 209 -4.97 7.79 23.72
CA LYS A 209 -6.15 7.11 23.16
C LYS A 209 -7.12 8.02 22.43
N PHE A 210 -7.07 9.33 22.70
CA PHE A 210 -7.96 10.31 22.08
C PHE A 210 -7.17 11.48 21.49
N ILE A 211 -7.41 11.80 20.22
CA ILE A 211 -6.77 12.91 19.52
C ILE A 211 -7.83 13.96 19.21
N THR A 212 -7.63 15.17 19.71
CA THR A 212 -8.54 16.32 19.52
C THR A 212 -8.20 17.07 18.24
N ILE A 213 -9.11 17.95 17.78
CA ILE A 213 -8.78 18.93 16.73
C ILE A 213 -7.58 19.80 17.12
N ALA A 214 -7.48 20.23 18.38
CA ALA A 214 -6.37 21.05 18.85
C ALA A 214 -5.02 20.32 18.72
N ASP A 215 -5.00 19.00 18.94
CA ASP A 215 -3.82 18.17 18.71
C ASP A 215 -3.43 18.14 17.23
N HIS A 216 -4.40 18.00 16.32
CA HIS A 216 -4.17 18.07 14.87
C HIS A 216 -3.62 19.43 14.44
N MET A 217 -4.22 20.53 14.91
CA MET A 217 -3.75 21.88 14.58
C MET A 217 -2.33 22.12 15.09
N LYS A 218 -2.01 21.64 16.30
CA LYS A 218 -0.64 21.69 16.84
C LYS A 218 0.35 20.89 15.98
N GLN A 219 -0.05 19.74 15.45
CA GLN A 219 0.81 18.98 14.52
C GLN A 219 0.96 19.69 13.18
N PHE A 220 -0.09 20.33 12.65
CA PHE A 220 0.01 21.11 11.41
C PHE A 220 0.97 22.29 11.57
N GLU A 221 0.83 23.04 12.66
CA GLU A 221 1.74 24.14 12.98
C GLU A 221 3.19 23.65 13.09
N LYS A 222 3.40 22.57 13.86
CA LYS A 222 4.74 21.98 14.02
C LYS A 222 5.31 21.55 12.68
N ALA A 223 4.57 20.78 11.88
CA ALA A 223 5.04 20.25 10.61
C ALA A 223 5.37 21.37 9.61
N MET A 224 4.50 22.37 9.44
CA MET A 224 4.71 23.45 8.49
C MET A 224 5.88 24.36 8.89
N CYS A 225 5.92 24.78 10.16
CA CYS A 225 7.01 25.62 10.65
C CYS A 225 8.35 24.87 10.67
N ALA A 226 8.36 23.58 11.05
CA ALA A 226 9.58 22.78 11.04
C ALA A 226 10.08 22.55 9.62
N THR A 227 9.18 22.29 8.66
CA THR A 227 9.57 22.17 7.25
C THR A 227 10.18 23.46 6.73
N ALA A 228 9.58 24.62 7.00
CA ALA A 228 10.12 25.90 6.56
C ALA A 228 11.53 26.14 7.09
N LYS A 229 11.75 25.89 8.39
CA LYS A 229 13.08 26.00 9.03
C LYS A 229 14.07 24.98 8.48
N TRP A 230 13.62 23.75 8.20
CA TRP A 230 14.45 22.69 7.65
C TRP A 230 14.88 22.99 6.21
N LEU A 231 13.96 23.41 5.34
CA LEU A 231 14.26 23.83 3.97
C LEU A 231 15.25 24.99 3.94
N ALA A 232 15.07 25.95 4.86
CA ALA A 232 15.99 27.05 5.05
C ALA A 232 17.42 26.65 5.46
N CYS A 233 17.66 25.41 5.93
CA CYS A 233 19.02 24.97 6.23
C CYS A 233 19.90 24.81 4.97
N SER A 234 19.32 24.56 3.79
CA SER A 234 20.09 24.36 2.55
C SER A 234 20.40 25.68 1.86
N LYS A 235 21.69 25.97 1.63
CA LYS A 235 22.13 27.13 0.83
C LYS A 235 21.57 27.13 -0.58
N LYS A 236 21.47 25.95 -1.21
CA LYS A 236 20.89 25.83 -2.56
C LYS A 236 19.42 26.23 -2.56
N ILE A 237 18.64 25.85 -1.56
CA ILE A 237 17.23 26.24 -1.46
C ILE A 237 17.09 27.73 -1.12
N GLN A 238 17.97 28.28 -0.27
CA GLN A 238 17.98 29.71 0.03
C GLN A 238 18.23 30.58 -1.22
N SER A 239 19.01 30.06 -2.17
CA SER A 239 19.32 30.77 -3.43
C SER A 239 18.18 30.83 -4.43
N PHE A 240 17.09 30.09 -4.23
CA PHE A 240 15.92 30.17 -5.10
C PHE A 240 15.12 31.45 -4.86
N ASP A 241 14.40 31.87 -5.89
CA ASP A 241 13.46 32.98 -5.82
C ASP A 241 12.38 32.73 -4.76
N ASP A 242 11.85 33.82 -4.19
CA ASP A 242 10.85 33.75 -3.11
C ASP A 242 9.60 32.97 -3.52
N ASP A 243 9.14 33.15 -4.77
CA ASP A 243 8.00 32.41 -5.32
C ASP A 243 8.26 30.89 -5.36
N VAL A 244 9.45 30.48 -5.79
CA VAL A 244 9.86 29.07 -5.82
C VAL A 244 9.93 28.50 -4.40
N LYS A 245 10.52 29.24 -3.45
CA LYS A 245 10.58 28.82 -2.03
C LYS A 245 9.18 28.61 -1.45
N ILE A 246 8.24 29.52 -1.72
CA ILE A 246 6.84 29.40 -1.28
C ILE A 246 6.17 28.18 -1.90
N LYS A 247 6.35 27.95 -3.22
CA LYS A 247 5.82 26.78 -3.93
C LYS A 247 6.38 25.47 -3.40
N ILE A 248 7.66 25.41 -3.08
CA ILE A 248 8.28 24.24 -2.42
C ILE A 248 7.67 24.02 -1.05
N LEU A 249 7.60 25.05 -0.20
CA LEU A 249 7.01 24.92 1.14
C LEU A 249 5.57 24.37 1.06
N ARG A 250 4.78 24.87 0.12
CA ARG A 250 3.38 24.50 -0.12
C ARG A 250 3.17 23.01 -0.37
N THR A 251 4.07 22.35 -1.09
CA THR A 251 3.94 20.93 -1.45
C THR A 251 4.69 20.01 -0.49
N VAL A 252 5.79 20.49 0.09
CA VAL A 252 6.70 19.67 0.90
C VAL A 252 6.16 19.46 2.31
N TRP A 253 5.58 20.48 2.95
CA TRP A 253 5.39 20.49 4.42
C TRP A 253 4.66 19.28 5.01
N PHE A 254 3.62 18.81 4.33
CA PHE A 254 2.78 17.75 4.87
C PHE A 254 3.28 16.35 4.49
N ASN A 255 3.92 16.20 3.31
CA ASN A 255 4.67 14.98 2.99
C ASN A 255 5.88 14.82 3.93
N TRP A 256 6.60 15.92 4.18
CA TRP A 256 7.70 15.98 5.12
C TRP A 256 7.25 15.60 6.53
N GLY A 257 6.16 16.18 7.04
CA GLY A 257 5.61 15.83 8.35
C GLY A 257 5.29 14.34 8.48
N ARG A 258 4.68 13.73 7.46
CA ARG A 258 4.42 12.28 7.45
C ARG A 258 5.71 11.46 7.48
N LEU A 259 6.69 11.81 6.65
CA LEU A 259 7.97 11.10 6.59
C LEU A 259 8.78 11.26 7.88
N GLU A 260 8.70 12.41 8.54
CA GLU A 260 9.31 12.65 9.85
C GLU A 260 8.71 11.69 10.90
N HIS A 261 7.38 11.57 10.97
CA HIS A 261 6.72 10.64 11.87
C HIS A 261 7.04 9.16 11.55
N MET A 262 7.14 8.81 10.27
CA MET A 262 7.58 7.47 9.84
C MET A 262 9.00 7.18 10.32
N THR A 263 9.90 8.16 10.17
CA THR A 263 11.29 8.07 10.62
C THR A 263 11.38 7.95 12.13
N ALA A 264 10.65 8.78 12.88
CA ALA A 264 10.57 8.72 14.33
C ALA A 264 10.03 7.36 14.79
N THR A 265 8.99 6.85 14.14
CA THR A 265 8.43 5.53 14.42
C THR A 265 9.44 4.42 14.16
N ALA A 266 10.13 4.44 13.01
CA ALA A 266 11.15 3.45 12.68
C ALA A 266 12.28 3.45 13.73
N LYS A 267 12.80 4.63 14.10
CA LYS A 267 13.82 4.78 15.16
C LYS A 267 13.34 4.22 16.50
N MET A 268 12.09 4.51 16.90
CA MET A 268 11.52 4.00 18.15
C MET A 268 11.27 2.47 18.13
N ARG A 269 10.90 1.90 16.98
CA ARG A 269 10.78 0.45 16.81
C ARG A 269 12.13 -0.25 16.91
N ILE A 270 13.18 0.31 16.31
CA ILE A 270 14.56 -0.20 16.42
C ILE A 270 15.03 -0.22 17.89
N ARG A 271 14.67 0.82 18.67
CA ARG A 271 14.98 0.91 20.10
C ARG A 271 14.09 0.03 21.01
N GLY A 272 13.06 -0.61 20.46
CA GLY A 272 12.11 -1.42 21.23
C GLY A 272 11.06 -0.64 22.03
N SER A 273 11.02 0.70 21.93
CA SER A 273 10.08 1.56 22.66
C SER A 273 8.70 1.70 21.99
N CYS A 274 8.56 1.19 20.76
CA CYS A 274 7.34 1.25 19.96
C CYS A 274 7.05 -0.11 19.31
N GLY A 275 5.82 -0.62 19.49
CA GLY A 275 5.36 -1.89 18.92
C GLY A 275 4.90 -1.79 17.46
N LYS A 276 4.53 -2.95 16.88
CA LYS A 276 4.00 -3.02 15.50
C LYS A 276 2.68 -2.28 15.32
N GLU A 277 1.83 -2.28 16.35
CA GLU A 277 0.54 -1.58 16.35
C GLU A 277 0.64 -0.12 16.82
N GLN A 278 1.85 0.35 17.10
CA GLN A 278 2.12 1.68 17.63
C GLN A 278 2.84 2.55 16.60
N LEU A 279 2.58 3.86 16.67
CA LEU A 279 3.13 4.89 15.80
C LEU A 279 3.39 6.17 16.59
N MET A 280 4.37 6.94 16.18
CA MET A 280 4.65 8.24 16.76
C MET A 280 3.69 9.31 16.22
N PHE A 281 3.10 10.09 17.13
CA PHE A 281 2.24 11.24 16.80
C PHE A 281 2.85 12.57 17.22
N SER A 282 3.68 12.60 18.25
CA SER A 282 4.48 13.75 18.61
C SER A 282 5.83 13.30 19.16
N SER A 283 6.67 14.24 19.57
CA SER A 283 7.95 13.94 20.21
C SER A 283 7.81 13.22 21.56
N ASP A 284 6.61 13.20 22.15
CA ASP A 284 6.34 12.61 23.45
C ASP A 284 5.07 11.74 23.50
N THR A 285 4.37 11.58 22.37
CA THR A 285 3.13 10.81 22.29
C THR A 285 3.17 9.78 21.18
N LYS A 286 2.74 8.55 21.51
CA LYS A 286 2.49 7.46 20.57
C LYS A 286 1.01 7.08 20.55
N LEU A 287 0.57 6.52 19.43
CA LEU A 287 -0.80 6.05 19.22
C LEU A 287 -0.78 4.56 18.95
N ASN A 288 -1.74 3.84 19.53
CA ASN A 288 -2.08 2.50 19.10
C ASN A 288 -3.24 2.58 18.11
N PHE A 289 -3.01 2.25 16.84
CA PHE A 289 -4.06 2.41 15.83
C PHE A 289 -5.24 1.43 15.99
N GLY A 290 -5.06 0.34 16.74
CA GLY A 290 -6.14 -0.56 17.11
C GLY A 290 -7.16 0.08 18.05
N ASN A 291 -6.73 1.02 18.90
CA ASN A 291 -7.49 1.54 20.05
C ASN A 291 -7.46 3.07 20.19
N VAL A 292 -7.10 3.80 19.13
CA VAL A 292 -7.14 5.26 19.11
C VAL A 292 -8.48 5.74 18.58
N HIS A 293 -9.02 6.78 19.19
CA HIS A 293 -10.15 7.56 18.68
C HIS A 293 -9.65 8.93 18.25
N ILE A 294 -10.00 9.34 17.03
CA ILE A 294 -9.57 10.60 16.45
C ILE A 294 -10.78 11.49 16.24
N ASP A 295 -10.75 12.71 16.74
CA ASP A 295 -11.77 13.71 16.45
C ASP A 295 -11.67 14.16 14.99
N LEU A 296 -12.64 13.70 14.19
CA LEU A 296 -12.73 14.02 12.76
C LEU A 296 -13.64 15.21 12.47
N SER A 297 -14.17 15.92 13.47
CA SER A 297 -15.22 16.93 13.25
C SER A 297 -14.83 18.10 12.33
N CYS A 298 -13.53 18.40 12.19
CA CYS A 298 -13.03 19.37 11.19
C CYS A 298 -12.77 18.76 9.79
N PHE A 299 -12.73 17.44 9.69
CA PHE A 299 -12.38 16.67 8.49
C PHE A 299 -13.58 15.97 7.86
N SER A 300 -14.63 15.68 8.64
CA SER A 300 -15.77 14.89 8.21
C SER A 300 -16.97 15.16 9.12
N LYS A 301 -18.16 15.09 8.55
CA LYS A 301 -19.42 15.02 9.31
C LYS A 301 -19.66 13.64 9.95
N TYR A 302 -18.83 12.65 9.63
CA TYR A 302 -18.90 11.29 10.15
C TYR A 302 -17.91 11.09 11.29
N SER A 303 -18.28 10.26 12.26
CA SER A 303 -17.41 9.91 13.38
C SER A 303 -16.25 9.02 12.92
N PHE A 304 -15.21 8.93 13.75
CA PHE A 304 -14.08 8.03 13.50
C PHE A 304 -14.51 6.57 13.30
N GLU A 305 -15.50 6.09 14.05
CA GLU A 305 -16.00 4.72 13.91
C GLU A 305 -16.72 4.50 12.58
N GLN A 306 -17.48 5.49 12.10
CA GLN A 306 -18.12 5.45 10.78
C GLN A 306 -17.09 5.47 9.65
N MET A 307 -15.97 6.17 9.86
CA MET A 307 -14.89 6.32 8.88
C MET A 307 -13.82 5.22 8.96
N ARG A 308 -13.87 4.33 9.97
CA ARG A 308 -12.81 3.37 10.28
C ARG A 308 -12.49 2.42 9.12
N TYR A 309 -13.47 2.10 8.27
CA TYR A 309 -13.28 1.22 7.11
C TYR A 309 -12.94 1.97 5.82
N PHE A 310 -13.17 3.28 5.77
CA PHE A 310 -12.81 4.10 4.62
C PHE A 310 -11.29 4.09 4.39
N PHE A 311 -10.55 4.15 5.49
CA PHE A 311 -9.10 4.07 5.49
C PHE A 311 -8.60 2.75 6.10
N SER A 312 -7.88 1.94 5.32
CA SER A 312 -7.19 0.78 5.89
C SER A 312 -6.05 1.25 6.79
N PRO A 313 -5.89 0.73 8.02
CA PRO A 313 -4.79 1.12 8.90
C PRO A 313 -3.43 1.04 8.20
N ASN A 314 -3.18 -0.02 7.42
CA ASN A 314 -1.91 -0.20 6.73
C ASN A 314 -1.61 0.91 5.70
N GLU A 315 -2.65 1.49 5.09
CA GLU A 315 -2.53 2.57 4.11
C GLU A 315 -2.38 3.94 4.79
N VAL A 316 -3.05 4.16 5.93
CA VAL A 316 -2.94 5.41 6.69
C VAL A 316 -1.56 5.58 7.30
N TYR A 317 -1.00 4.48 7.77
CA TYR A 317 0.14 4.51 8.68
C TYR A 317 1.46 4.12 8.02
N TYR A 318 1.45 3.85 6.71
CA TYR A 318 2.65 3.54 5.93
C TYR A 318 3.48 2.37 6.51
N ASP A 319 2.83 1.37 7.11
CA ASP A 319 3.51 0.31 7.88
C ASP A 319 4.49 -0.51 7.03
N GLU A 320 4.19 -0.72 5.74
CA GLU A 320 5.12 -1.38 4.80
C GLU A 320 6.42 -0.57 4.63
N ALA A 321 6.31 0.75 4.45
CA ALA A 321 7.48 1.62 4.30
C ALA A 321 8.28 1.73 5.60
N ILE A 322 7.60 1.86 6.75
CA ILE A 322 8.24 1.85 8.07
C ILE A 322 8.98 0.54 8.32
N SER A 323 8.37 -0.60 8.00
CA SER A 323 9.00 -1.92 8.17
C SER A 323 10.28 -2.04 7.35
N LYS A 324 10.28 -1.55 6.10
CA LYS A 324 11.49 -1.50 5.27
C LYS A 324 12.56 -0.56 5.84
N MET A 325 12.18 0.57 6.43
CA MET A 325 13.11 1.46 7.13
C MET A 325 13.74 0.77 8.35
N VAL A 326 12.95 0.04 9.13
CA VAL A 326 13.43 -0.72 10.30
C VAL A 326 14.41 -1.83 9.90
N GLU A 327 14.12 -2.55 8.81
CA GLU A 327 15.01 -3.59 8.28
C GLU A 327 16.32 -3.01 7.75
N MET A 328 16.27 -1.88 7.05
CA MET A 328 17.42 -1.27 6.41
C MET A 328 18.33 -0.48 7.38
N GLN A 329 17.74 0.11 8.43
CA GLN A 329 18.37 1.03 9.37
C GLN A 329 19.18 2.12 8.66
N PRO A 330 18.51 3.01 7.89
CA PRO A 330 19.18 4.12 7.21
C PRO A 330 19.82 5.10 8.21
N SER A 331 20.97 5.68 7.83
CA SER A 331 21.59 6.77 8.59
C SER A 331 20.76 8.05 8.47
N ASP A 332 21.06 9.06 9.30
CA ASP A 332 20.33 10.34 9.24
C ASP A 332 20.52 11.04 7.88
N ILE A 333 21.68 10.88 7.25
CA ILE A 333 21.95 11.41 5.90
C ILE A 333 21.10 10.67 4.85
N GLU A 334 21.02 9.34 4.94
CA GLU A 334 20.19 8.54 4.01
C GLU A 334 18.70 8.82 4.18
N LEU A 335 18.24 9.00 5.42
CA LEU A 335 16.86 9.41 5.74
C LEU A 335 16.55 10.79 5.17
N THR A 336 17.47 11.74 5.34
CA THR A 336 17.34 13.10 4.80
C THR A 336 17.25 13.06 3.28
N TYR A 337 18.14 12.29 2.63
CA TYR A 337 18.09 12.10 1.17
C TYR A 337 16.77 11.49 0.73
N LEU A 338 16.28 10.46 1.43
CA LEU A 338 15.00 9.83 1.13
C LEU A 338 13.84 10.83 1.22
N ILE A 339 13.83 11.67 2.26
CA ILE A 339 12.82 12.72 2.45
C ILE A 339 12.87 13.71 1.28
N CYS A 340 14.05 14.23 0.94
CA CYS A 340 14.24 15.14 -0.20
C CYS A 340 13.82 14.50 -1.53
N ALA A 341 14.24 13.26 -1.79
CA ALA A 341 13.97 12.55 -3.03
C ALA A 341 12.47 12.26 -3.22
N ILE A 342 11.70 12.10 -2.14
CA ILE A 342 10.24 11.99 -2.20
C ILE A 342 9.61 13.37 -2.40
N CYS A 343 9.93 14.31 -1.51
CA CYS A 343 9.31 15.63 -1.47
C CYS A 343 9.54 16.41 -2.78
N PHE A 344 10.77 16.51 -3.27
CA PHE A 344 11.07 17.27 -4.49
C PHE A 344 10.58 16.56 -5.76
N HIS A 345 10.46 15.22 -5.75
CA HIS A 345 9.84 14.50 -6.86
C HIS A 345 8.35 14.85 -6.97
N ILE A 346 7.65 14.86 -5.82
CA ILE A 346 6.24 15.24 -5.77
C ILE A 346 6.07 16.71 -6.16
N THR A 347 6.92 17.61 -5.66
CA THR A 347 6.90 19.04 -6.02
C THR A 347 7.08 19.26 -7.51
N GLY A 348 8.12 18.68 -8.10
CA GLY A 348 8.40 18.81 -9.54
C GLY A 348 7.24 18.31 -10.39
N LYS A 349 6.72 17.11 -10.09
CA LYS A 349 5.57 16.54 -10.81
C LYS A 349 4.27 17.31 -10.64
N HIS A 350 4.09 17.99 -9.51
CA HIS A 350 2.89 18.78 -9.27
C HIS A 350 2.85 20.06 -10.12
N PHE A 351 3.98 20.77 -10.20
CA PHE A 351 4.03 22.04 -10.91
C PHE A 351 4.37 21.91 -12.39
N GLY A 352 5.18 20.92 -12.77
CA GLY A 352 5.72 20.80 -14.13
C GLY A 352 6.63 21.97 -14.51
N GLY A 353 6.96 22.05 -15.81
CA GLY A 353 7.71 23.17 -16.39
C GLY A 353 9.06 23.41 -15.70
N ASP A 354 9.40 24.69 -15.53
CA ASP A 354 10.68 25.13 -14.96
C ASP A 354 10.91 24.59 -13.53
N ILE A 355 9.85 24.46 -12.73
CA ILE A 355 9.95 23.92 -11.36
C ILE A 355 10.32 22.44 -11.38
N GLU A 356 9.82 21.66 -12.35
CA GLU A 356 10.22 20.26 -12.49
C GLU A 356 11.71 20.13 -12.84
N GLU A 357 12.23 21.00 -13.70
CA GLU A 357 13.65 21.07 -14.05
C GLU A 357 14.51 21.48 -12.84
N GLU A 358 14.12 22.53 -12.12
CA GLU A 358 14.84 22.97 -10.91
C GLU A 358 14.86 21.91 -9.82
N MET A 359 13.73 21.22 -9.59
CA MET A 359 13.67 20.12 -8.63
C MET A 359 14.51 18.92 -9.09
N GLY A 360 14.58 18.66 -10.41
CA GLY A 360 15.48 17.67 -10.99
C GLY A 360 16.95 17.99 -10.71
N HIS A 361 17.38 19.22 -11.01
CA HIS A 361 18.74 19.67 -10.70
C HIS A 361 19.07 19.61 -9.21
N LEU A 362 18.13 19.99 -8.33
CA LEU A 362 18.31 19.86 -6.89
C LEU A 362 18.46 18.39 -6.46
N GLN A 363 17.69 17.48 -7.06
CA GLN A 363 17.80 16.05 -6.79
C GLN A 363 19.16 15.48 -7.23
N ASP A 364 19.69 15.93 -8.37
CA ASP A 364 21.02 15.52 -8.84
C ASP A 364 22.12 15.98 -7.88
N VAL A 365 22.07 17.23 -7.41
CA VAL A 365 22.99 17.75 -6.39
C VAL A 365 22.94 16.89 -5.12
N LEU A 366 21.75 16.57 -4.61
CA LEU A 366 21.61 15.76 -3.40
C LEU A 366 22.02 14.30 -3.62
N ALA A 367 21.88 13.77 -4.82
CA ALA A 367 22.36 12.43 -5.18
C ALA A 367 23.89 12.38 -5.23
N SER A 368 24.54 13.43 -5.75
CA SER A 368 25.99 13.61 -5.69
C SER A 368 26.48 13.73 -4.24
N ASP A 369 25.81 14.54 -3.41
CA ASP A 369 26.15 14.67 -1.98
C ASP A 369 26.05 13.30 -1.25
N LEU A 370 25.03 12.50 -1.56
CA LEU A 370 24.88 11.15 -1.00
C LEU A 370 25.99 10.20 -1.49
N HIS A 371 26.35 10.27 -2.78
CA HIS A 371 27.45 9.49 -3.34
C HIS A 371 28.77 9.82 -2.62
N ASP A 372 29.07 11.10 -2.45
CA ASP A 372 30.27 11.57 -1.75
C ASP A 372 30.28 11.11 -0.29
N TYR A 373 29.12 11.14 0.38
CA TYR A 373 28.97 10.58 1.72
C TYR A 373 29.34 9.09 1.78
N TYR A 374 28.86 8.27 0.83
CA TYR A 374 29.21 6.85 0.78
C TYR A 374 30.71 6.62 0.50
N CYS A 375 31.29 7.41 -0.41
CA CYS A 375 32.71 7.36 -0.74
C CYS A 375 33.58 7.72 0.46
N LYS A 376 33.28 8.83 1.15
CA LYS A 376 34.02 9.28 2.36
C LYS A 376 33.99 8.26 3.48
N ASN A 377 32.87 7.56 3.67
CA ASN A 377 32.69 6.57 4.73
C ASN A 377 33.04 5.13 4.32
N ASN A 378 33.60 4.92 3.12
CA ASN A 378 33.98 3.61 2.59
C ASN A 378 32.87 2.55 2.65
N PHE A 379 31.62 2.92 2.31
CA PHE A 379 30.51 1.96 2.32
C PHE A 379 30.68 0.90 1.22
N PRO A 380 30.85 -0.39 1.56
CA PRO A 380 30.98 -1.44 0.57
C PRO A 380 29.63 -1.67 -0.12
N MET A 381 29.63 -1.76 -1.46
CA MET A 381 28.44 -2.12 -2.25
C MET A 381 27.21 -1.23 -1.98
N TYR A 382 27.42 0.08 -1.79
CA TYR A 382 26.34 1.04 -1.49
C TYR A 382 25.24 1.08 -2.58
N LEU A 383 25.49 0.57 -3.79
CA LEU A 383 24.47 0.42 -4.83
C LEU A 383 23.27 -0.44 -4.38
N LEU A 384 23.51 -1.52 -3.63
CA LEU A 384 22.43 -2.34 -3.08
C LEU A 384 21.63 -1.55 -2.04
N ARG A 385 22.32 -0.75 -1.24
CA ARG A 385 21.74 0.11 -0.20
C ARG A 385 20.89 1.22 -0.84
N LEU A 386 21.39 1.86 -1.89
CA LEU A 386 20.64 2.83 -2.68
C LEU A 386 19.38 2.22 -3.30
N LYS A 387 19.47 1.00 -3.84
CA LYS A 387 18.30 0.26 -4.34
C LYS A 387 17.26 0.00 -3.26
N GLN A 388 17.66 -0.22 -2.01
CA GLN A 388 16.74 -0.35 -0.88
C GLN A 388 16.07 0.98 -0.53
N LEU A 389 16.81 2.10 -0.52
CA LEU A 389 16.24 3.45 -0.33
C LEU A 389 15.18 3.77 -1.38
N LEU A 390 15.48 3.52 -2.66
CA LEU A 390 14.54 3.77 -3.75
C LEU A 390 13.28 2.93 -3.62
N LYS A 391 13.39 1.67 -3.18
CA LYS A 391 12.19 0.84 -2.88
C LYS A 391 11.33 1.43 -1.76
N ILE A 392 11.93 2.07 -0.75
CA ILE A 392 11.16 2.73 0.32
C ILE A 392 10.43 3.94 -0.26
N LYS A 393 11.10 4.75 -1.10
CA LYS A 393 10.47 5.86 -1.85
C LYS A 393 9.29 5.37 -2.68
N ASP A 394 9.47 4.33 -3.49
CA ASP A 394 8.43 3.79 -4.36
C ASP A 394 7.22 3.29 -3.55
N THR A 395 7.46 2.62 -2.42
CA THR A 395 6.40 2.19 -1.50
C THR A 395 5.66 3.38 -0.91
N PHE A 396 6.36 4.43 -0.48
CA PHE A 396 5.71 5.65 0.04
C PHE A 396 4.83 6.30 -1.02
N VAL A 397 5.36 6.53 -2.23
CA VAL A 397 4.62 7.16 -3.34
C VAL A 397 3.39 6.35 -3.71
N LYS A 398 3.51 5.02 -3.77
CA LYS A 398 2.37 4.12 -4.02
C LYS A 398 1.27 4.28 -2.95
N LEU A 399 1.62 4.22 -1.67
CA LEU A 399 0.65 4.32 -0.57
C LEU A 399 0.00 5.71 -0.52
N ARG A 400 0.79 6.76 -0.78
CA ARG A 400 0.29 8.11 -0.93
C ARG A 400 -0.75 8.22 -2.04
N ASN A 401 -0.48 7.68 -3.23
CA ASN A 401 -1.41 7.78 -4.35
C ASN A 401 -2.73 7.04 -4.09
N ILE A 402 -2.69 5.85 -3.48
CA ILE A 402 -3.90 5.13 -3.04
C ILE A 402 -4.73 6.01 -2.08
N ARG A 403 -4.06 6.75 -1.20
CA ARG A 403 -4.71 7.66 -0.26
C ARG A 403 -5.30 8.89 -0.95
N LEU A 404 -4.58 9.49 -1.92
CA LEU A 404 -5.10 10.61 -2.72
C LEU A 404 -6.41 10.21 -3.42
N GLU A 405 -6.44 9.04 -4.08
CA GLU A 405 -7.63 8.51 -4.77
C GLU A 405 -8.81 8.37 -3.80
N LYS A 406 -8.56 7.90 -2.57
CA LYS A 406 -9.58 7.81 -1.53
C LYS A 406 -10.08 9.18 -1.07
N TYR A 407 -9.20 10.16 -0.94
CA TYR A 407 -9.61 11.53 -0.61
C TYR A 407 -10.46 12.15 -1.70
N GLU A 408 -10.10 11.94 -2.96
CA GLU A 408 -10.87 12.39 -4.12
C GLU A 408 -12.28 11.79 -4.10
N ILE A 409 -12.38 10.47 -3.96
CA ILE A 409 -13.66 9.76 -3.81
C ILE A 409 -14.43 10.30 -2.59
N GLY A 410 -13.75 10.46 -1.45
CA GLY A 410 -14.34 10.99 -0.21
C GLY A 410 -14.87 12.41 -0.36
N GLY A 411 -14.21 13.26 -1.15
CA GLY A 411 -14.65 14.60 -1.50
C GLY A 411 -15.90 14.59 -2.38
N VAL A 412 -15.91 13.76 -3.43
CA VAL A 412 -17.06 13.61 -4.35
C VAL A 412 -18.33 13.21 -3.59
N PHE A 413 -18.22 12.28 -2.64
CA PHE A 413 -19.34 11.83 -1.82
C PHE A 413 -19.59 12.70 -0.58
N LYS A 414 -18.88 13.83 -0.42
CA LYS A 414 -18.96 14.73 0.75
C LYS A 414 -18.81 14.00 2.08
N VAL A 415 -17.98 12.96 2.07
CA VAL A 415 -17.56 12.17 3.22
C VAL A 415 -16.43 12.88 3.94
N ILE A 416 -15.53 13.50 3.18
CA ILE A 416 -14.40 14.26 3.71
C ILE A 416 -14.59 15.71 3.28
N ASN A 417 -14.42 16.62 4.24
CA ASN A 417 -14.38 18.03 3.96
C ASN A 417 -13.08 18.34 3.21
N MET A 418 -13.21 18.66 1.93
CA MET A 418 -12.10 19.10 1.07
C MET A 418 -11.97 20.64 1.06
N GLU A 419 -12.92 21.36 1.68
CA GLU A 419 -12.90 22.81 1.83
C GLU A 419 -12.09 23.18 3.10
N PHE A 420 -10.80 22.86 3.10
CA PHE A 420 -9.86 23.50 4.02
C PHE A 420 -9.63 24.92 3.51
N SER A 421 -10.24 25.88 4.20
CA SER A 421 -10.30 27.31 3.87
C SER A 421 -11.06 27.64 2.57
N GLN A 422 -12.16 28.39 2.70
CA GLN A 422 -12.70 29.21 1.62
C GLN A 422 -11.81 30.46 1.33
N CYS A 423 -10.57 30.47 1.83
CA CYS A 423 -9.58 31.53 1.63
C CYS A 423 -8.43 31.00 0.77
N THR A 424 -7.79 31.89 0.03
CA THR A 424 -6.54 31.88 -0.78
C THR A 424 -5.48 30.77 -0.68
N HIS A 425 -5.58 29.75 0.18
CA HIS A 425 -4.54 28.76 0.48
C HIS A 425 -4.96 27.28 0.33
N GLN A 426 -6.07 26.99 -0.35
CA GLN A 426 -6.51 25.61 -0.67
C GLN A 426 -5.40 24.73 -1.28
N GLU A 427 -4.48 25.37 -2.00
CA GLU A 427 -3.31 24.77 -2.66
C GLU A 427 -2.32 24.09 -1.69
N TYR A 428 -2.32 24.44 -0.40
CA TYR A 428 -1.47 23.81 0.63
C TYR A 428 -1.95 22.42 1.06
N PHE A 429 -3.20 22.06 0.74
CA PHE A 429 -3.79 20.75 1.07
C PHE A 429 -4.09 19.89 -0.16
N HIS A 430 -4.23 20.48 -1.36
CA HIS A 430 -4.48 19.72 -2.60
C HIS A 430 -3.32 18.82 -3.03
N VAL A 431 -2.08 19.26 -2.82
CA VAL A 431 -0.89 18.49 -3.18
C VAL A 431 -0.55 17.42 -2.16
N PRO A 432 -0.68 17.66 -0.84
CA PRO A 432 -0.21 16.67 0.12
C PRO A 432 -1.21 15.62 0.61
N CYS A 433 -2.52 15.87 0.48
CA CYS A 433 -3.57 15.08 1.16
C CYS A 433 -3.65 13.62 0.79
#